data_AF-A0A1J8Q1Z8-F1
#
_entry.id   AF-A0A1J8Q1Z8-F1
#
_cell.length_a   1.000
_cell.length_b   1.000
_cell.length_c   1.000
_cell.angle_alpha   90.00
_cell.angle_beta   90.00
_cell.angle_gamma   90.00
#
_symmetry.space_group_name_H-M   'P 1'
#
loop_
_entity.id
_entity.type
_entity.pdbx_description
1 polymer ?
#
loop_
_entity_poly.entity_id
_entity_poly.type
_entity_poly.pdbx_seq_one_letter_code
_entity_poly.pdbx_strand_id
1 'polypeptide(L)'
;MLSQATDSGHGISGHIMTLFLFTKSDILTGLIPLVRTPYVGFAPHPRLARIPETIIWIWMHILKHAISNQIQDPEEDKINKPDRPLPAGRITARNAAYVRWLLVPVSLVFSAKYGRLAVASSACAEALSIWYNHFGGGQYWLSKNVLTAAGYICMEVGAIIIAGPSARIDNISARAITFNCAVFATTVHAQDFKDEEGDRSTGRRTLVTLFPTFARISMMISIPLWSFYLSRLWKVDNIYSGSTEPPVLIDDRANCTASGLPLHTYSLVIGDFSTVLEVGLRSGMTNTLRSETVVPQKQVGIMQREQLVVQIPPAIPTRALMQME
;
A
#
# COMPACT_ATOMS: atom_id res chain seq x y z
N MET A 1 -48.12 2.71 -20.68
CA MET A 1 -48.07 2.65 -19.20
C MET A 1 -46.96 1.72 -18.68
N LEU A 2 -45.79 1.67 -19.34
CA LEU A 2 -44.62 0.87 -18.90
C LEU A 2 -43.42 1.77 -18.56
N SER A 3 -43.69 3.00 -18.12
CA SER A 3 -42.69 4.04 -17.83
C SER A 3 -42.65 4.45 -16.35
N GLN A 4 -43.12 3.61 -15.43
CA GLN A 4 -43.19 3.94 -13.99
C GLN A 4 -42.85 2.75 -13.06
N ALA A 5 -41.90 1.88 -13.44
CA ALA A 5 -41.55 0.71 -12.61
C ALA A 5 -40.05 0.42 -12.49
N THR A 6 -39.20 1.44 -12.56
CA THR A 6 -37.76 1.34 -12.20
C THR A 6 -37.36 2.41 -11.21
N ASP A 7 -38.22 2.67 -10.23
CA ASP A 7 -38.02 3.72 -9.24
C ASP A 7 -38.27 3.18 -7.83
N SER A 8 -37.37 2.35 -7.30
CA SER A 8 -37.28 2.01 -5.86
C SER A 8 -36.11 1.09 -5.48
N GLY A 9 -34.92 1.25 -6.09
CA GLY A 9 -33.69 0.57 -5.68
C GLY A 9 -32.70 1.45 -4.90
N HIS A 10 -33.03 2.73 -4.69
CA HIS A 10 -32.10 3.77 -4.23
C HIS A 10 -32.07 3.89 -2.69
N GLY A 11 -31.74 2.81 -1.99
CA GLY A 11 -31.46 2.87 -0.55
C GLY A 11 -30.09 3.49 -0.26
N ILE A 12 -29.78 3.71 1.04
CA ILE A 12 -28.45 4.11 1.53
C ILE A 12 -27.35 3.19 0.96
N SER A 13 -27.64 1.90 0.80
CA SER A 13 -26.75 0.92 0.17
C SER A 13 -26.36 1.29 -1.27
N GLY A 14 -27.30 1.84 -2.06
CA GLY A 14 -27.04 2.28 -3.43
C GLY A 14 -26.09 3.48 -3.46
N HIS A 15 -26.28 4.44 -2.55
CA HIS A 15 -25.38 5.58 -2.43
C HIS A 15 -23.98 5.17 -1.98
N ILE A 16 -23.85 4.28 -0.99
CA ILE A 16 -22.55 3.75 -0.55
C ILE A 16 -21.84 3.04 -1.70
N MET A 17 -22.57 2.19 -2.45
CA MET A 17 -22.03 1.52 -3.62
C MET A 17 -21.53 2.52 -4.67
N THR A 18 -22.28 3.59 -4.94
CA THR A 18 -21.86 4.65 -5.86
C THR A 18 -20.57 5.33 -5.40
N LEU A 19 -20.44 5.65 -4.11
CA LEU A 19 -19.20 6.21 -3.55
C LEU A 19 -18.02 5.24 -3.66
N PHE A 20 -18.24 3.96 -3.40
CA PHE A 20 -17.22 2.91 -3.56
C PHE A 20 -16.74 2.82 -5.02
N LEU A 21 -17.67 2.81 -5.98
CA LEU A 21 -17.38 2.69 -7.40
C LEU A 21 -16.57 3.87 -7.95
N PHE A 22 -16.66 5.06 -7.37
CA PHE A 22 -15.78 6.17 -7.73
C PHE A 22 -14.30 5.81 -7.54
N THR A 23 -13.98 5.04 -6.48
CA THR A 23 -12.61 4.76 -6.03
C THR A 23 -12.16 3.32 -6.25
N LYS A 24 -13.00 2.46 -6.85
CA LYS A 24 -12.74 1.01 -6.98
C LYS A 24 -11.38 0.72 -7.62
N SER A 25 -11.00 1.45 -8.66
CA SER A 25 -9.70 1.31 -9.35
C SER A 25 -8.50 1.71 -8.49
N ASP A 26 -8.74 2.52 -7.44
CA ASP A 26 -7.72 3.20 -6.66
C ASP A 26 -7.47 2.51 -5.31
N ILE A 27 -8.21 1.44 -5.00
CA ILE A 27 -8.09 0.71 -3.74
C ILE A 27 -6.71 0.06 -3.64
N LEU A 28 -6.32 -0.70 -4.67
CA LEU A 28 -5.04 -1.42 -4.69
C LEU A 28 -3.86 -0.49 -4.96
N THR A 29 -4.05 0.53 -5.80
CA THR A 29 -2.97 1.42 -6.24
C THR A 29 -2.75 2.60 -5.30
N GLY A 30 -3.79 3.03 -4.59
CA GLY A 30 -3.76 4.23 -3.75
C GLY A 30 -4.05 3.97 -2.28
N LEU A 31 -5.23 3.43 -1.97
CA LEU A 31 -5.71 3.31 -0.58
C LEU A 31 -4.84 2.36 0.25
N ILE A 32 -4.64 1.12 -0.22
CA ILE A 32 -3.89 0.10 0.54
C ILE A 32 -2.43 0.53 0.80
N PRO A 33 -1.66 1.00 -0.21
CA PRO A 33 -0.29 1.46 0.03
C PRO A 33 -0.22 2.60 1.06
N LEU A 34 -1.06 3.63 0.92
CA LEU A 34 -1.06 4.79 1.82
C LEU A 34 -1.49 4.44 3.25
N VAL A 35 -2.45 3.52 3.42
CA VAL A 35 -2.84 3.02 4.74
C VAL A 35 -1.70 2.23 5.35
N ARG A 36 -1.03 1.37 4.58
CA ARG A 36 0.06 0.51 5.07
C ARG A 36 1.25 1.32 5.57
N THR A 37 1.65 2.36 4.85
CA THR A 37 2.85 3.17 5.14
C THR A 37 3.02 3.49 6.62
N PRO A 38 2.15 4.25 7.30
CA PRO A 38 2.37 4.58 8.72
C PRO A 38 2.56 3.36 9.65
N TYR A 39 1.94 2.22 9.35
CA TYR A 39 1.95 1.04 10.23
C TYR A 39 3.11 0.08 10.00
N VAL A 40 3.84 0.19 8.89
CA VAL A 40 5.03 -0.65 8.60
C VAL A 40 6.36 0.02 8.98
N GLY A 41 6.31 0.92 9.97
CA GLY A 41 7.51 1.54 10.55
C GLY A 41 7.80 2.96 10.07
N PHE A 42 6.88 3.57 9.31
CA PHE A 42 7.07 4.95 8.84
C PHE A 42 6.52 6.01 9.80
N ALA A 43 5.57 5.68 10.68
CA ALA A 43 5.16 6.58 11.75
C ALA A 43 5.84 6.20 13.08
N PRO A 44 6.26 7.19 13.91
CA PRO A 44 6.73 6.91 15.25
C PRO A 44 5.57 6.39 16.10
N HIS A 45 5.62 5.11 16.49
CA HIS A 45 4.65 4.44 17.36
C HIS A 45 3.19 4.57 16.89
N PRO A 46 2.84 4.00 15.72
CA PRO A 46 1.49 4.10 15.19
C PRO A 46 0.50 3.39 16.12
N ARG A 47 -0.64 4.03 16.36
CA ARG A 47 -1.71 3.46 17.18
C ARG A 47 -2.60 2.61 16.28
N LEU A 48 -2.60 1.29 16.47
CA LEU A 48 -3.45 0.37 15.68
C LEU A 48 -4.95 0.71 15.76
N ALA A 49 -5.39 1.26 16.90
CA ALA A 49 -6.75 1.74 17.07
C ALA A 49 -7.14 2.87 16.10
N ARG A 50 -6.17 3.55 15.46
CA ARG A 50 -6.40 4.63 14.50
C ARG A 50 -6.46 4.19 13.04
N ILE A 51 -6.33 2.88 12.77
CA ILE A 51 -6.43 2.32 11.42
C ILE A 51 -7.75 2.74 10.73
N PRO A 52 -8.93 2.65 11.38
CA PRO A 52 -10.19 3.07 10.77
C PRO A 52 -10.18 4.55 10.36
N GLU A 53 -9.68 5.44 11.22
CA GLU A 53 -9.59 6.87 10.93
C GLU A 53 -8.60 7.16 9.80
N THR A 54 -7.46 6.46 9.76
CA THR A 54 -6.51 6.55 8.65
C THR A 54 -7.15 6.13 7.33
N ILE A 55 -7.89 5.01 7.31
CA ILE A 55 -8.60 4.52 6.12
C ILE A 55 -9.64 5.53 5.66
N ILE A 56 -10.51 6.00 6.56
CA ILE A 56 -11.57 6.96 6.24
C ILE A 56 -10.96 8.26 5.71
N TRP A 57 -9.89 8.75 6.34
CA TRP A 57 -9.24 9.98 5.93
C TRP A 57 -8.61 9.89 4.54
N ILE A 58 -7.82 8.84 4.27
CA ILE A 58 -7.22 8.62 2.95
C ILE A 58 -8.31 8.44 1.90
N TRP A 59 -9.32 7.62 2.19
CA TRP A 59 -10.42 7.37 1.27
C TRP A 59 -11.19 8.65 0.92
N MET A 60 -11.44 9.56 1.87
CA MET A 60 -12.05 10.85 1.57
C MET A 60 -11.22 11.70 0.60
N HIS A 61 -9.88 11.63 0.66
CA HIS A 61 -9.01 12.36 -0.25
C HIS A 61 -8.98 11.74 -1.65
N ILE A 62 -8.87 10.42 -1.74
CA ILE A 62 -8.97 9.69 -3.01
C ILE A 62 -10.34 9.91 -3.65
N LEU A 63 -11.43 9.79 -2.88
CA LEU A 63 -12.80 9.97 -3.37
C LEU A 63 -13.03 11.35 -3.97
N LYS A 64 -12.57 12.41 -3.30
CA LYS A 64 -12.61 13.77 -3.85
C LYS A 64 -11.86 13.85 -5.19
N HIS A 65 -10.64 13.35 -5.22
CA HIS A 65 -9.83 13.40 -6.43
C HIS A 65 -10.48 12.63 -7.57
N ALA A 66 -10.95 11.40 -7.32
CA ALA A 66 -11.60 10.53 -8.30
C ALA A 66 -12.89 11.14 -8.85
N ILE A 67 -13.75 11.73 -8.00
CA ILE A 67 -14.94 12.45 -8.46
C ILE A 67 -14.54 13.63 -9.35
N SER A 68 -13.53 14.42 -8.95
CA SER A 68 -13.09 15.56 -9.75
C SER A 68 -12.54 15.13 -11.11
N ASN A 69 -11.78 14.03 -11.18
CA ASN A 69 -11.22 13.51 -12.42
C ASN A 69 -12.32 13.02 -13.36
N GLN A 70 -13.29 12.26 -12.85
CA GLN A 70 -14.42 11.77 -13.65
C GLN A 70 -15.31 12.90 -14.18
N ILE A 71 -15.40 14.04 -13.48
CA ILE A 71 -16.16 15.21 -13.95
C ILE A 71 -15.46 15.89 -15.12
N GLN A 72 -14.12 15.97 -15.10
CA GLN A 72 -13.37 16.69 -16.13
C GLN A 72 -13.24 15.90 -17.43
N ASP A 73 -12.94 14.60 -17.34
CA ASP A 73 -12.65 13.77 -18.51
C ASP A 73 -13.59 12.54 -18.60
N PRO A 74 -14.93 12.72 -18.67
CA PRO A 74 -15.87 11.60 -18.66
C PRO A 74 -15.74 10.69 -19.90
N GLU A 75 -15.31 11.23 -21.04
CA GLU A 75 -15.14 10.45 -22.28
C GLU A 75 -13.93 9.49 -22.20
N GLU A 76 -12.85 9.89 -21.52
CA GLU A 76 -11.71 9.00 -21.25
C GLU A 76 -12.16 7.81 -20.41
N ASP A 77 -12.89 8.08 -19.33
CA ASP A 77 -13.35 7.04 -18.42
C ASP A 77 -14.42 6.13 -19.04
N LYS A 78 -15.17 6.57 -20.06
CA LYS A 78 -16.06 5.66 -20.82
C LYS A 78 -15.29 4.57 -21.55
N ILE A 79 -14.07 4.86 -22.00
CA ILE A 79 -13.20 3.91 -22.69
C ILE A 79 -12.48 3.04 -21.66
N ASN A 80 -11.75 3.67 -20.74
CA ASN A 80 -10.85 2.94 -19.84
C ASN A 80 -11.59 2.26 -18.67
N LYS A 81 -12.67 2.87 -18.16
CA LYS A 81 -13.30 2.53 -16.88
C LYS A 81 -14.82 2.69 -16.91
N PRO A 82 -15.53 1.98 -17.81
CA PRO A 82 -16.97 2.17 -18.05
C PRO A 82 -17.86 1.86 -16.84
N ASP A 83 -17.35 1.13 -15.84
CA ASP A 83 -18.05 0.82 -14.60
C ASP A 83 -18.06 1.98 -13.58
N ARG A 84 -17.29 3.06 -13.83
CA ARG A 84 -17.28 4.26 -12.99
C ARG A 84 -18.65 4.94 -12.96
N PRO A 85 -19.03 5.60 -11.84
CA PRO A 85 -20.36 6.15 -11.66
C PRO A 85 -20.83 7.15 -12.72
N LEU A 86 -19.96 8.04 -13.21
CA LEU A 86 -20.32 9.03 -14.22
C LEU A 86 -20.48 8.41 -15.62
N PRO A 87 -19.51 7.64 -16.15
CA PRO A 87 -19.69 6.89 -17.40
C PRO A 87 -20.91 5.96 -17.41
N ALA A 88 -21.15 5.26 -16.30
CA ALA A 88 -22.28 4.35 -16.15
C ALA A 88 -23.63 5.04 -15.92
N GLY A 89 -23.68 6.37 -15.85
CA GLY A 89 -24.91 7.14 -15.64
C GLY A 89 -25.56 6.95 -14.26
N ARG A 90 -24.81 6.46 -13.25
CA ARG A 90 -25.33 6.22 -11.89
C ARG A 90 -25.60 7.50 -11.11
N ILE A 91 -24.93 8.58 -11.49
CA ILE A 91 -25.05 9.91 -10.87
C ILE A 91 -24.83 10.96 -11.94
N THR A 92 -25.47 12.12 -11.81
CA THR A 92 -25.21 13.25 -12.72
C THR A 92 -23.92 13.98 -12.34
N ALA A 93 -23.24 14.60 -13.32
CA ALA A 93 -22.05 15.40 -13.06
C ALA A 93 -22.30 16.53 -12.04
N ARG A 94 -23.48 17.15 -12.08
CA ARG A 94 -23.90 18.17 -11.11
C ARG A 94 -23.97 17.61 -9.68
N ASN A 95 -24.60 16.45 -9.49
CA ASN A 95 -24.70 15.84 -8.15
C ASN A 95 -23.34 15.35 -7.66
N ALA A 96 -22.52 14.80 -8.54
CA ALA A 96 -21.13 14.44 -8.23
C ALA A 96 -20.32 15.66 -7.77
N ALA A 97 -20.48 16.81 -8.44
CA ALA A 97 -19.83 18.06 -8.03
C ALA A 97 -20.25 18.52 -6.63
N TYR A 98 -21.54 18.39 -6.26
CA TYR A 98 -21.99 18.69 -4.90
C TYR A 98 -21.32 17.78 -3.87
N VAL A 99 -21.25 16.47 -4.12
CA VAL A 99 -20.55 15.52 -3.24
C VAL A 99 -19.07 15.90 -3.10
N ARG A 100 -18.40 16.20 -4.23
CA ARG A 100 -17.01 16.61 -4.25
C ARG A 100 -16.73 17.84 -3.37
N TRP A 101 -17.52 18.90 -3.54
CA TRP A 101 -17.31 20.15 -2.80
C TRP A 101 -17.74 20.04 -1.34
N LEU A 102 -18.73 19.19 -1.01
CA LEU A 102 -19.09 18.88 0.37
C LEU A 102 -17.96 18.14 1.11
N LEU A 103 -17.25 17.23 0.44
CA LEU A 103 -16.16 16.48 1.04
C LEU A 103 -14.94 17.36 1.40
N VAL A 104 -14.78 18.55 0.81
CA VAL A 104 -13.65 19.45 1.10
C VAL A 104 -13.68 19.93 2.55
N PRO A 105 -14.70 20.68 3.01
CA PRO A 105 -14.78 21.12 4.40
C PRO A 105 -14.84 19.94 5.37
N VAL A 106 -15.51 18.83 5.01
CA VAL A 106 -15.54 17.61 5.83
C VAL A 106 -14.13 17.08 6.09
N SER A 107 -13.31 16.97 5.04
CA SER A 107 -11.93 16.50 5.20
C SER A 107 -11.04 17.47 5.98
N LEU A 108 -11.21 18.79 5.79
CA LEU A 108 -10.45 19.78 6.56
C LEU A 108 -10.81 19.76 8.05
N VAL A 109 -12.10 19.64 8.39
CA VAL A 109 -12.58 19.49 9.77
C VAL A 109 -12.09 18.17 10.38
N PHE A 110 -12.11 17.08 9.61
CA PHE A 110 -11.53 15.81 10.07
C PHE A 110 -10.05 15.97 10.39
N SER A 111 -9.27 16.61 9.50
CA SER A 111 -7.84 16.87 9.69
C SER A 111 -7.55 17.77 10.90
N ALA A 112 -8.42 18.73 11.19
CA ALA A 112 -8.25 19.63 12.33
C ALA A 112 -8.17 18.89 13.67
N LYS A 113 -8.78 17.70 13.79
CA LYS A 113 -8.67 16.82 14.98
C LYS A 113 -7.23 16.38 15.27
N TYR A 114 -6.37 16.37 14.25
CA TYR A 114 -4.98 15.91 14.33
C TYR A 114 -3.96 17.06 14.25
N GLY A 115 -4.44 18.30 14.20
CA GLY A 115 -3.62 19.52 14.28
C GLY A 115 -3.30 20.17 12.93
N ARG A 116 -2.54 21.28 12.99
CA ARG A 116 -2.31 22.19 11.86
C ARG A 116 -1.60 21.55 10.68
N LEU A 117 -0.69 20.61 10.92
CA LEU A 117 0.05 19.92 9.86
C LEU A 117 -0.84 18.95 9.06
N ALA A 118 -1.79 18.27 9.72
CA ALA A 118 -2.78 17.45 9.00
C ALA A 118 -3.70 18.32 8.14
N VAL A 119 -4.13 19.48 8.64
CA VAL A 119 -4.92 20.45 7.85
C VAL A 119 -4.13 20.95 6.65
N ALA A 120 -2.85 21.32 6.85
CA ALA A 120 -1.98 21.77 5.77
C ALA A 120 -1.76 20.68 4.70
N SER A 121 -1.57 19.42 5.12
CA SER A 121 -1.49 18.26 4.23
C SER A 121 -2.76 18.10 3.39
N SER A 122 -3.95 18.15 4.01
CA SER A 122 -5.23 18.09 3.29
C SER A 122 -5.43 19.26 2.33
N ALA A 123 -5.10 20.48 2.74
CA ALA A 123 -5.24 21.68 1.91
C ALA A 123 -4.27 21.65 0.72
N CYS A 124 -3.04 21.17 0.92
CA CYS A 124 -2.06 20.99 -0.15
C CYS A 124 -2.52 19.93 -1.15
N ALA A 125 -2.97 18.76 -0.67
CA ALA A 125 -3.53 17.71 -1.53
C ALA A 125 -4.73 18.22 -2.35
N GLU A 126 -5.59 19.03 -1.74
CA GLU A 126 -6.73 19.66 -2.42
C GLU A 126 -6.28 20.66 -3.49
N ALA A 127 -5.33 21.55 -3.18
CA ALA A 127 -4.80 22.51 -4.13
C ALA A 127 -4.13 21.83 -5.33
N LEU A 128 -3.36 20.77 -5.10
CA LEU A 128 -2.74 19.95 -6.14
C LEU A 128 -3.81 19.22 -6.98
N SER A 129 -4.87 18.70 -6.35
CA SER A 129 -5.99 18.10 -7.06
C SER A 129 -6.73 19.12 -7.94
N ILE A 130 -6.87 20.36 -7.49
CA ILE A 130 -7.47 21.44 -8.29
C ILE A 130 -6.57 21.76 -9.47
N TRP A 131 -5.25 21.88 -9.27
CA TRP A 131 -4.29 22.07 -10.36
C TRP A 131 -4.38 20.96 -11.39
N TYR A 132 -4.31 19.71 -10.93
CA TYR A 132 -4.38 18.54 -11.78
C TYR A 132 -5.60 18.57 -12.71
N ASN A 133 -6.78 18.85 -12.15
CA ASN A 133 -8.07 18.71 -12.84
C ASN A 133 -8.52 20.00 -13.56
N HIS A 134 -8.40 21.17 -12.93
CA HIS A 134 -9.01 22.41 -13.43
C HIS A 134 -8.02 23.31 -14.18
N PHE A 135 -6.71 23.17 -13.91
CA PHE A 135 -5.66 23.97 -14.56
C PHE A 135 -4.83 23.15 -15.55
N GLY A 136 -5.37 22.02 -16.02
CA GLY A 136 -4.73 21.18 -17.05
C GLY A 136 -3.47 20.45 -16.58
N GLY A 137 -3.22 20.35 -15.28
CA GLY A 137 -2.04 19.68 -14.74
C GLY A 137 -1.93 18.21 -15.15
N GLY A 138 -3.05 17.52 -15.34
CA GLY A 138 -3.09 16.13 -15.82
C GLY A 138 -2.94 15.94 -17.33
N GLN A 139 -2.77 17.02 -18.13
CA GLN A 139 -2.75 16.92 -19.61
C GLN A 139 -1.38 16.56 -20.18
N TYR A 140 -0.30 16.91 -19.48
CA TYR A 140 1.08 16.65 -19.91
C TYR A 140 1.79 15.70 -18.95
N TRP A 141 2.62 14.82 -19.48
CA TRP A 141 3.29 13.76 -18.71
C TRP A 141 4.04 14.27 -17.47
N LEU A 142 4.81 15.36 -17.59
CA LEU A 142 5.65 15.83 -16.50
C LEU A 142 4.81 16.42 -15.37
N SER A 143 3.85 17.29 -15.69
CA SER A 143 2.96 17.89 -14.70
C SER A 143 2.04 16.84 -14.08
N LYS A 144 1.52 15.89 -14.88
CA LYS A 144 0.71 14.75 -14.40
C LYS A 144 1.50 13.97 -13.34
N ASN A 145 2.71 13.54 -13.68
CA ASN A 145 3.54 12.73 -12.77
C ASN A 145 3.93 13.48 -11.49
N VAL A 146 4.39 14.73 -11.62
CA VAL A 146 4.82 15.55 -10.48
C VAL A 146 3.65 15.87 -9.55
N LEU A 147 2.50 16.27 -10.09
CA LEU A 147 1.31 16.60 -9.29
C LEU A 147 0.74 15.36 -8.62
N THR A 148 0.68 14.22 -9.31
CA THR A 148 0.24 12.96 -8.71
C THR A 148 1.18 12.54 -7.58
N ALA A 149 2.49 12.53 -7.81
CA ALA A 149 3.47 12.20 -6.77
C ALA A 149 3.34 13.15 -5.56
N ALA A 150 3.28 14.46 -5.78
CA ALA A 150 3.11 15.44 -4.70
C ALA A 150 1.79 15.25 -3.93
N GLY A 151 0.69 14.92 -4.62
CA GLY A 151 -0.59 14.62 -4.00
C GLY A 151 -0.55 13.37 -3.12
N TYR A 152 0.08 12.31 -3.61
CA TYR A 152 0.36 11.09 -2.83
C TYR A 152 1.17 11.38 -1.57
N ILE A 153 2.22 12.18 -1.68
CA ILE A 153 3.05 12.56 -0.54
C ILE A 153 2.30 13.44 0.47
N CYS A 154 1.44 14.35 0.01
CA CYS A 154 0.57 15.09 0.92
C CYS A 154 -0.32 14.13 1.72
N MET A 155 -0.91 13.12 1.08
CA MET A 155 -1.71 12.10 1.76
C MET A 155 -0.87 11.23 2.69
N GLU A 156 0.34 10.83 2.29
CA GLU A 156 1.26 10.04 3.12
C GLU A 156 1.63 10.77 4.41
N VAL A 157 1.99 12.05 4.31
CA VAL A 157 2.28 12.91 5.47
C VAL A 157 1.08 12.97 6.42
N GLY A 158 -0.13 13.17 5.89
CA GLY A 158 -1.34 13.19 6.69
C GLY A 158 -1.63 11.84 7.37
N ALA A 159 -1.44 10.74 6.65
CA ALA A 159 -1.61 9.39 7.18
C ALA A 159 -0.65 9.08 8.35
N ILE A 160 0.61 9.50 8.24
CA ILE A 160 1.62 9.39 9.32
C ILE A 160 1.18 10.18 10.56
N ILE A 161 0.71 11.42 10.37
CA ILE A 161 0.24 12.27 11.48
C ILE A 161 -1.00 11.66 12.17
N ILE A 162 -1.94 11.12 11.39
CA ILE A 162 -3.17 10.53 11.91
C ILE A 162 -2.86 9.26 12.69
N ALA A 163 -2.01 8.37 12.15
CA ALA A 163 -1.64 7.13 12.81
C ALA A 163 -0.78 7.35 14.06
N GLY A 164 0.08 8.38 14.06
CA GLY A 164 1.05 8.66 15.12
C GLY A 164 0.46 9.30 16.39
N PRO A 165 1.17 9.23 17.54
CA PRO A 165 0.69 9.78 18.81
C PRO A 165 0.76 11.31 18.86
N SER A 166 1.54 11.93 17.98
CA SER A 166 1.76 13.38 17.90
C SER A 166 1.83 13.83 16.44
N ALA A 167 1.58 15.12 16.20
CA ALA A 167 1.64 15.71 14.86
C ALA A 167 3.08 15.97 14.36
N ARG A 168 4.06 15.16 14.76
CA ARG A 168 5.48 15.35 14.42
C ARG A 168 5.93 14.28 13.43
N ILE A 169 6.73 14.71 12.47
CA ILE A 169 7.42 13.85 11.50
C ILE A 169 8.86 13.74 12.01
N ASP A 170 9.31 12.53 12.31
CA ASP A 170 10.70 12.30 12.72
C ASP A 170 11.63 12.18 11.50
N ASN A 171 12.93 12.05 11.75
CA ASN A 171 13.92 11.95 10.68
C ASN A 171 13.75 10.68 9.81
N ILE A 172 13.20 9.60 10.38
CA ILE A 172 12.99 8.34 9.67
C ILE A 172 11.80 8.51 8.71
N SER A 173 10.68 9.04 9.21
CA SER A 173 9.50 9.41 8.43
C SER A 173 9.87 10.40 7.33
N ALA A 174 10.65 11.44 7.63
CA ALA A 174 11.03 12.45 6.65
C ALA A 174 11.88 11.87 5.49
N ARG A 175 12.85 10.99 5.82
CA ARG A 175 13.63 10.27 4.81
C ARG A 175 12.75 9.38 3.96
N ALA A 176 11.86 8.62 4.58
CA ALA A 176 10.93 7.75 3.88
C ALA A 176 10.02 8.50 2.91
N ILE A 177 9.39 9.58 3.36
CA ILE A 177 8.56 10.46 2.54
C ILE A 177 9.36 10.96 1.32
N THR A 178 10.61 11.35 1.53
CA THR A 178 11.49 11.84 0.44
C THR A 178 11.73 10.77 -0.61
N PHE A 179 12.04 9.53 -0.19
CA PHE A 179 12.29 8.44 -1.13
C PHE A 179 11.00 7.94 -1.79
N ASN A 180 9.89 7.86 -1.06
CA ASN A 180 8.58 7.55 -1.64
C ASN A 180 8.20 8.59 -2.69
N CYS A 181 8.49 9.87 -2.47
CA CYS A 181 8.26 10.93 -3.47
C CYS A 181 9.02 10.65 -4.76
N ALA A 182 10.30 10.29 -4.64
CA ALA A 182 11.15 9.98 -5.79
C ALA A 182 10.71 8.70 -6.52
N VAL A 183 10.29 7.66 -5.77
CA VAL A 183 9.71 6.44 -6.35
C VAL A 183 8.46 6.80 -7.13
N PHE A 184 7.46 7.43 -6.50
CA PHE A 184 6.22 7.83 -7.17
C PHE A 184 6.49 8.70 -8.40
N ALA A 185 7.32 9.74 -8.30
CA ALA A 185 7.61 10.63 -9.41
C ALA A 185 8.22 9.90 -10.63
N THR A 186 8.94 8.79 -10.41
CA THR A 186 9.62 8.02 -11.46
C THR A 186 8.90 6.75 -11.89
N THR A 187 7.81 6.35 -11.21
CA THR A 187 7.06 5.13 -11.52
C THR A 187 5.56 5.33 -11.69
N VAL A 188 5.02 6.52 -11.42
CA VAL A 188 3.56 6.78 -11.47
C VAL A 188 2.97 6.59 -12.87
N HIS A 189 3.77 6.77 -13.94
CA HIS A 189 3.35 6.50 -15.31
C HIS A 189 3.08 5.02 -15.58
N ALA A 190 3.38 4.12 -14.64
CA ALA A 190 2.89 2.74 -14.68
C ALA A 190 1.36 2.67 -14.82
N GLN A 191 0.65 3.61 -14.20
CA GLN A 191 -0.81 3.69 -14.24
C GLN A 191 -1.33 4.08 -15.63
N ASP A 192 -0.51 4.79 -16.42
CA ASP A 192 -0.89 5.26 -17.75
C ASP A 192 -0.93 4.11 -18.78
N PHE A 193 -0.32 2.96 -18.49
CA PHE A 193 -0.34 1.82 -19.43
C PHE A 193 -1.74 1.23 -19.64
N LYS A 194 -2.55 1.15 -18.58
CA LYS A 194 -3.94 0.66 -18.67
C LYS A 194 -4.89 1.73 -19.19
N ASP A 195 -4.50 3.00 -19.09
CA ASP A 195 -5.33 4.15 -19.46
C ASP A 195 -4.96 4.72 -20.85
N GLU A 196 -4.04 4.07 -21.58
CA GLU A 196 -3.44 4.57 -22.82
C GLU A 196 -4.45 4.86 -23.93
N GLU A 197 -5.45 3.98 -24.11
CA GLU A 197 -6.43 4.14 -25.18
C GLU A 197 -7.32 5.37 -24.95
N GLY A 198 -7.85 5.52 -23.73
CA GLY A 198 -8.60 6.70 -23.33
C GLY A 198 -7.75 7.97 -23.36
N ASP A 199 -6.52 7.94 -22.82
CA ASP A 199 -5.59 9.07 -22.84
C ASP A 199 -5.34 9.57 -24.28
N ARG A 200 -5.09 8.63 -25.21
CA ARG A 200 -4.87 8.94 -26.63
C ARG A 200 -6.11 9.54 -27.27
N SER A 201 -7.29 9.01 -26.97
CA SER A 201 -8.56 9.46 -27.56
C SER A 201 -8.96 10.88 -27.14
N THR A 202 -8.63 11.28 -25.91
CA THR A 202 -8.92 12.62 -25.37
C THR A 202 -7.79 13.62 -25.61
N GLY A 203 -6.69 13.17 -26.23
CA GLY A 203 -5.54 14.01 -26.58
C GLY A 203 -4.58 14.29 -25.43
N ARG A 204 -4.65 13.54 -24.32
CA ARG A 204 -3.68 13.62 -23.24
C ARG A 204 -2.30 13.22 -23.74
N ARG A 205 -1.28 13.95 -23.29
CA ARG A 205 0.12 13.76 -23.69
C ARG A 205 0.91 13.11 -22.57
N THR A 206 0.51 11.89 -22.19
CA THR A 206 1.17 11.09 -21.15
C THR A 206 2.48 10.47 -21.64
N LEU A 207 3.32 10.01 -20.72
CA LEU A 207 4.64 9.44 -21.08
C LEU A 207 4.47 8.19 -21.95
N VAL A 208 3.46 7.37 -21.63
CA VAL A 208 3.11 6.16 -22.37
C VAL A 208 2.62 6.51 -23.78
N THR A 209 1.79 7.54 -23.93
CA THR A 209 1.26 7.97 -25.24
C THR A 209 2.34 8.58 -26.13
N LEU A 210 3.24 9.41 -25.58
CA LEU A 210 4.28 10.09 -26.35
C LEU A 210 5.52 9.23 -26.62
N PHE A 211 5.95 8.44 -25.63
CA PHE A 211 7.22 7.71 -25.66
C PHE A 211 7.04 6.26 -25.14
N PRO A 212 6.25 5.41 -25.81
CA PRO A 212 5.86 4.10 -25.29
C PRO A 212 7.05 3.18 -25.00
N THR A 213 8.06 3.15 -25.88
CA THR A 213 9.27 2.35 -25.67
C THR A 213 10.06 2.82 -24.45
N PHE A 214 10.23 4.13 -24.30
CA PHE A 214 10.92 4.72 -23.16
C PHE A 214 10.16 4.45 -21.85
N ALA A 215 8.84 4.60 -21.85
CA ALA A 215 8.00 4.33 -20.68
C ALA A 215 8.15 2.87 -20.20
N ARG A 216 8.22 1.90 -21.12
CA ARG A 216 8.42 0.47 -20.76
C ARG A 216 9.81 0.23 -20.18
N ILE A 217 10.85 0.73 -20.86
CA ILE A 217 12.24 0.57 -20.40
C ILE A 217 12.45 1.25 -19.05
N SER A 218 11.88 2.45 -18.84
CA SER A 218 12.01 3.16 -17.57
C SER A 218 11.37 2.36 -16.43
N MET A 219 10.22 1.70 -16.63
CA MET A 219 9.64 0.81 -15.62
C MET A 219 10.52 -0.41 -15.33
N MET A 220 11.04 -1.05 -16.38
CA MET A 220 11.91 -2.23 -16.25
C MET A 220 13.20 -1.93 -15.48
N ILE A 221 13.72 -0.70 -15.57
CA ILE A 221 14.94 -0.27 -14.89
C ILE A 221 14.64 0.30 -13.50
N SER A 222 13.66 1.20 -13.39
CA SER A 222 13.40 1.93 -12.15
C SER A 222 12.89 1.03 -11.02
N ILE A 223 12.05 0.03 -11.29
CA ILE A 223 11.55 -0.90 -10.26
C ILE A 223 12.70 -1.66 -9.57
N PRO A 224 13.57 -2.41 -10.29
CA PRO A 224 14.67 -3.12 -9.65
C PRO A 224 15.70 -2.18 -9.04
N LEU A 225 15.96 -1.03 -9.66
CA LEU A 225 16.89 -0.03 -9.11
C LEU A 225 16.41 0.53 -7.77
N TRP A 226 15.13 0.93 -7.67
CA TRP A 226 14.55 1.37 -6.41
C TRP A 226 14.51 0.26 -5.37
N SER A 227 14.16 -0.96 -5.79
CA SER A 227 14.14 -2.12 -4.89
C SER A 227 15.52 -2.37 -4.28
N PHE A 228 16.57 -2.39 -5.11
CA PHE A 228 17.96 -2.54 -4.65
C PHE A 228 18.39 -1.38 -3.75
N TYR A 229 18.18 -0.14 -4.21
CA TYR A 229 18.61 1.05 -3.48
C TYR A 229 17.94 1.16 -2.10
N LEU A 230 16.62 0.94 -2.01
CA LEU A 230 15.89 1.01 -0.75
C LEU A 230 16.27 -0.12 0.19
N SER A 231 16.51 -1.34 -0.32
CA SER A 231 17.00 -2.46 0.51
C SER A 231 18.33 -2.12 1.17
N ARG A 232 19.25 -1.49 0.42
CA ARG A 232 20.54 -1.02 0.94
C ARG A 232 20.39 0.16 1.91
N LEU A 233 19.53 1.12 1.59
CA LEU A 233 19.26 2.30 2.41
C LEU A 233 18.73 1.91 3.80
N TRP A 234 17.82 0.95 3.85
CA TRP A 234 17.16 0.48 5.07
C TRP A 234 17.90 -0.67 5.75
N LYS A 235 19.04 -1.11 5.21
CA LYS A 235 19.84 -2.23 5.72
C LYS A 235 18.97 -3.48 5.95
N VAL A 236 18.09 -3.79 5.00
CA VAL A 236 17.40 -5.08 5.01
C VAL A 236 18.48 -6.13 4.74
N ASP A 237 18.89 -6.86 5.78
CA ASP A 237 20.00 -7.80 5.70
C ASP A 237 19.73 -8.85 4.61
N ASN A 238 20.75 -9.17 3.83
CA ASN A 238 20.77 -10.27 2.87
C ASN A 238 20.80 -11.61 3.62
N ILE A 239 19.73 -11.95 4.36
CA ILE A 239 19.55 -13.31 4.87
C ILE A 239 19.09 -14.14 3.69
N TYR A 240 20.04 -14.74 2.97
CA TYR A 240 19.98 -16.01 2.23
C TYR A 240 21.17 -16.06 1.25
N SER A 241 22.38 -16.13 1.79
CA SER A 241 23.50 -16.75 1.07
C SER A 241 24.36 -17.52 2.06
N GLY A 242 24.08 -18.82 2.18
CA GLY A 242 25.00 -19.85 2.66
C GLY A 242 25.65 -19.63 4.03
N SER A 243 24.97 -20.04 5.10
CA SER A 243 25.65 -20.49 6.32
C SER A 243 25.20 -21.91 6.63
N THR A 244 26.00 -22.86 6.19
CA THR A 244 25.96 -24.28 6.56
C THR A 244 26.40 -24.43 8.02
N GLU A 245 25.48 -24.40 8.98
CA GLU A 245 25.73 -25.02 10.29
C GLU A 245 24.44 -25.69 10.80
N PRO A 246 24.52 -26.94 11.33
CA PRO A 246 23.35 -27.69 11.78
C PRO A 246 22.84 -27.21 13.16
N PRO A 247 21.53 -27.33 13.45
CA PRO A 247 20.95 -26.79 14.67
C PRO A 247 21.23 -27.67 15.89
N VAL A 248 21.70 -27.06 16.98
CA VAL A 248 21.82 -27.67 18.31
C VAL A 248 20.51 -27.43 19.07
N LEU A 249 19.89 -28.51 19.59
CA LEU A 249 18.70 -28.50 20.44
C LEU A 249 19.07 -28.02 21.87
N ILE A 250 18.34 -27.04 22.41
CA ILE A 250 18.38 -26.69 23.84
C ILE A 250 16.96 -26.67 24.42
N ASP A 251 16.84 -27.32 25.58
CA ASP A 251 15.67 -27.67 26.40
C ASP A 251 15.04 -26.47 27.14
N ASP A 252 13.71 -26.42 27.17
CA ASP A 252 12.87 -25.30 27.67
C ASP A 252 12.50 -25.48 29.16
N ARG A 253 13.35 -25.01 30.08
CA ARG A 253 12.90 -24.63 31.44
C ARG A 253 13.81 -23.56 32.07
N ALA A 254 13.43 -22.29 31.97
CA ALA A 254 13.36 -21.31 33.08
C ALA A 254 13.43 -19.83 32.62
N ASN A 255 12.52 -19.05 33.20
CA ASN A 255 12.54 -17.61 33.51
C ASN A 255 12.27 -16.53 32.47
N CYS A 256 11.20 -15.79 32.78
CA CYS A 256 10.78 -14.50 32.26
C CYS A 256 11.71 -13.35 32.69
N THR A 257 11.96 -12.41 31.78
CA THR A 257 11.80 -10.92 31.88
C THR A 257 12.79 -10.20 30.95
N ALA A 258 12.27 -9.27 30.13
CA ALA A 258 12.88 -7.98 29.71
C ALA A 258 12.74 -7.61 28.20
N SER A 259 12.11 -6.43 28.00
CA SER A 259 12.26 -5.45 26.91
C SER A 259 12.08 -5.88 25.44
N GLY A 260 10.89 -5.60 24.89
CA GLY A 260 10.59 -5.71 23.46
C GLY A 260 11.00 -4.46 22.67
N LEU A 261 11.89 -4.64 21.68
CA LEU A 261 12.02 -3.72 20.55
C LEU A 261 10.96 -4.06 19.48
N PRO A 262 10.36 -3.07 18.79
CA PRO A 262 9.39 -3.35 17.74
C PRO A 262 10.08 -3.94 16.50
N LEU A 263 9.48 -5.00 15.94
CA LEU A 263 9.84 -5.54 14.63
C LEU A 263 9.55 -4.51 13.54
N HIS A 264 10.55 -4.21 12.71
CA HIS A 264 10.39 -3.37 11.51
C HIS A 264 10.35 -4.26 10.26
N THR A 265 9.17 -4.43 9.68
CA THR A 265 8.98 -5.05 8.36
C THR A 265 8.88 -3.94 7.32
N TYR A 266 9.87 -3.83 6.43
CA TYR A 266 9.83 -2.87 5.33
C TYR A 266 9.20 -3.54 4.11
N SER A 267 8.20 -2.91 3.51
CA SER A 267 7.59 -3.39 2.27
C SER A 267 7.37 -2.24 1.31
N LEU A 268 8.03 -2.32 0.16
CA LEU A 268 7.86 -1.39 -0.95
C LEU A 268 6.70 -1.91 -1.82
N VAL A 269 5.59 -1.16 -1.90
CA VAL A 269 4.51 -1.46 -2.83
C VAL A 269 4.48 -0.37 -3.89
N ILE A 270 4.89 -0.73 -5.11
CA ILE A 270 4.73 0.13 -6.28
C ILE A 270 3.38 -0.26 -6.91
N GLY A 271 2.48 0.72 -7.05
CA GLY A 271 1.16 0.54 -7.65
C GLY A 271 1.21 -0.25 -8.95
N ASP A 272 0.30 -1.23 -9.05
CA ASP A 272 0.09 -2.21 -10.13
C ASP A 272 1.08 -3.38 -10.27
N PHE A 273 2.17 -3.46 -9.50
CA PHE A 273 2.97 -4.69 -9.37
C PHE A 273 2.96 -5.19 -7.93
N SER A 274 2.17 -6.23 -7.68
CA SER A 274 2.10 -6.95 -6.41
C SER A 274 3.35 -7.79 -6.14
N THR A 275 4.54 -7.18 -6.19
CA THR A 275 5.75 -7.78 -5.64
C THR A 275 5.89 -7.30 -4.20
N VAL A 276 5.15 -7.95 -3.31
CA VAL A 276 5.40 -7.82 -1.87
C VAL A 276 6.72 -8.52 -1.59
N LEU A 277 7.81 -7.75 -1.41
CA LEU A 277 8.98 -8.27 -0.72
C LEU A 277 8.62 -8.32 0.77
N GLU A 278 8.02 -9.43 1.20
CA GLU A 278 7.76 -9.71 2.62
C GLU A 278 9.02 -10.35 3.21
N VAL A 279 9.95 -9.52 3.69
CA VAL A 279 11.05 -10.02 4.53
C VAL A 279 10.54 -10.05 5.98
N GLY A 280 9.92 -11.17 6.34
CA GLY A 280 9.50 -11.45 7.72
C GLY A 280 10.70 -11.84 8.57
N LEU A 281 11.07 -11.01 9.54
CA LEU A 281 11.95 -11.41 10.63
C LEU A 281 11.16 -12.32 11.59
N ARG A 282 11.38 -13.63 11.54
CA ARG A 282 11.21 -14.46 12.74
C ARG A 282 12.48 -14.32 13.57
N SER A 283 12.47 -13.47 14.60
CA SER A 283 13.54 -13.48 15.60
C SER A 283 13.27 -14.62 16.58
N GLY A 284 14.11 -15.66 16.49
CA GLY A 284 14.42 -16.51 17.65
C GLY A 284 15.28 -15.71 18.62
N MET A 285 14.89 -15.72 19.89
CA MET A 285 15.68 -15.13 20.98
C MET A 285 16.98 -15.92 21.17
N THR A 286 18.09 -15.22 21.40
CA THR A 286 19.00 -15.53 22.52
C THR A 286 19.94 -14.35 22.77
N ASN A 287 19.83 -13.79 23.98
CA ASN A 287 20.80 -12.86 24.56
C ASN A 287 21.98 -13.66 25.14
N THR A 288 23.20 -13.20 24.90
CA THR A 288 24.39 -13.61 25.67
C THR A 288 24.87 -12.42 26.48
N LEU A 289 24.60 -12.43 27.80
CA LEU A 289 25.39 -11.69 28.78
C LEU A 289 26.22 -12.71 29.56
N ARG A 290 27.54 -12.64 29.37
CA ARG A 290 28.56 -13.36 30.14
C ARG A 290 28.71 -12.68 31.51
N SER A 291 28.48 -13.42 32.59
CA SER A 291 29.20 -13.21 33.85
C SER A 291 29.81 -14.55 34.25
N GLU A 292 31.15 -14.58 34.26
CA GLU A 292 31.94 -15.73 34.64
C GLU A 292 31.74 -16.05 36.12
N THR A 293 31.53 -17.32 36.45
CA THR A 293 31.98 -17.88 37.73
C THR A 293 32.25 -19.37 37.54
N VAL A 294 33.47 -19.72 37.93
CA VAL A 294 34.12 -21.03 37.85
C VAL A 294 33.56 -21.97 38.92
N VAL A 295 33.54 -23.30 38.66
CA VAL A 295 33.87 -24.45 39.56
C VAL A 295 33.08 -25.73 39.13
N PRO A 296 33.65 -26.97 39.28
CA PRO A 296 33.68 -27.98 38.20
C PRO A 296 32.98 -29.34 38.46
N GLN A 297 32.99 -30.18 37.40
CA GLN A 297 33.06 -31.67 37.37
C GLN A 297 32.05 -32.52 38.18
N LYS A 298 31.26 -33.36 37.50
CA LYS A 298 31.45 -34.84 37.47
C LYS A 298 30.42 -35.62 36.63
N GLN A 299 31.02 -36.49 35.83
CA GLN A 299 30.63 -37.68 35.07
C GLN A 299 29.59 -38.67 35.67
N VAL A 300 28.92 -39.39 34.75
CA VAL A 300 28.41 -40.79 34.79
C VAL A 300 26.90 -41.02 35.03
N GLY A 301 26.27 -41.78 34.10
CA GLY A 301 25.14 -42.68 34.43
C GLY A 301 24.09 -42.89 33.33
N ILE A 302 24.37 -43.75 32.34
CA ILE A 302 23.39 -44.30 31.39
C ILE A 302 22.68 -45.49 32.05
N MET A 303 21.34 -45.57 31.99
CA MET A 303 20.56 -46.80 32.13
C MET A 303 19.31 -46.73 31.25
N GLN A 304 19.15 -47.75 30.40
CA GLN A 304 18.16 -47.94 29.34
C GLN A 304 16.71 -48.15 29.85
N ARG A 305 15.71 -47.87 29.00
CA ARG A 305 14.63 -48.84 28.70
C ARG A 305 13.79 -48.48 27.45
N GLU A 306 13.83 -49.43 26.52
CA GLU A 306 12.73 -50.01 25.73
C GLU A 306 11.80 -49.16 24.84
N GLN A 307 11.77 -49.62 23.59
CA GLN A 307 10.91 -49.23 22.47
C GLN A 307 9.44 -49.65 22.69
N LEU A 308 8.50 -48.83 22.22
CA LEU A 308 7.34 -49.35 21.49
C LEU A 308 6.95 -48.39 20.36
N VAL A 309 7.06 -48.91 19.14
CA VAL A 309 6.75 -48.30 17.86
C VAL A 309 5.30 -48.64 17.51
N VAL A 310 4.51 -47.67 17.05
CA VAL A 310 3.32 -47.92 16.21
C VAL A 310 3.46 -47.12 14.92
N GLN A 311 3.63 -47.87 13.83
CA GLN A 311 3.73 -47.42 12.44
C GLN A 311 2.35 -47.03 11.88
N ILE A 312 2.32 -46.03 11.00
CA ILE A 312 1.27 -45.83 9.98
C ILE A 312 1.96 -45.95 8.60
N PRO A 313 1.42 -46.73 7.64
CA PRO A 313 2.17 -47.15 6.44
C PRO A 313 2.27 -46.06 5.35
N PRO A 314 3.25 -46.19 4.42
CA PRO A 314 3.54 -45.22 3.39
C PRO A 314 2.66 -45.37 2.13
N ALA A 315 2.56 -44.27 1.38
CA ALA A 315 2.00 -44.21 0.03
C ALA A 315 2.82 -45.05 -0.96
N ILE A 316 2.13 -45.69 -1.91
CA ILE A 316 2.74 -46.41 -3.06
C ILE A 316 2.38 -45.67 -4.38
N PRO A 317 3.29 -45.68 -5.38
CA PRO A 317 3.45 -44.60 -6.34
C PRO A 317 2.89 -44.90 -7.74
N THR A 318 2.83 -43.85 -8.55
CA THR A 318 2.43 -43.80 -9.95
C THR A 318 3.35 -44.60 -10.87
N ARG A 319 2.88 -45.74 -11.41
CA ARG A 319 3.38 -46.31 -12.69
C ARG A 319 2.43 -47.38 -13.22
N ALA A 320 1.58 -47.04 -14.19
CA ALA A 320 1.14 -47.88 -15.32
C ALA A 320 -0.06 -47.21 -16.03
N LEU A 321 0.24 -46.35 -17.02
CA LEU A 321 -0.64 -46.16 -18.18
C LEU A 321 -0.22 -47.22 -19.20
N MET A 322 -0.98 -48.30 -19.33
CA MET A 322 -1.11 -49.03 -20.59
C MET A 322 -2.22 -50.10 -20.49
N GLN A 323 -3.09 -50.09 -21.52
CA GLN A 323 -4.08 -51.10 -21.91
C GLN A 323 -5.39 -51.11 -21.10
N MET A 324 -6.43 -50.45 -21.62
CA MET A 324 -7.49 -51.02 -22.48
C MET A 324 -8.49 -51.87 -21.69
N GLU A 325 -9.59 -51.24 -21.29
CA GLU A 325 -10.96 -51.58 -21.71
C GLU A 325 -11.82 -50.30 -21.67
#